data_AF-A0A520DPN2-F1
#
_entry.id   AF-A0A520DPN2-F1
#
_cell.length_a   1.000
_cell.length_b   1.000
_cell.length_c   1.000
_cell.angle_alpha   90.00
_cell.angle_beta   90.00
_cell.angle_gamma   90.00
#
_symmetry.space_group_name_H-M   'P 1'
#
loop_
_entity.id
_entity.type
_entity.pdbx_description
1 polymer ?
#
loop_
_entity_poly.entity_id
_entity_poly.type
_entity_poly.pdbx_seq_one_letter_code
_entity_poly.pdbx_strand_id
1 'polypeptide(L)'
;NDSLKILKYAADLGHYIGDAHVPLHTTANHNGQLTNQHGLHAFWESRIPELFAGNYNFVVGKAVYIEDPLKQAWKIVKQSHLLVDTVVKFEAILNATFPSDQKYSFSERNNVVLKQYSEAYSKAYQDKMNGMVEKQMRSAILMIGSYWYSAWIDAGQPTLKNLRKIEPTAEELKASELLNKKYQEGKIIGREN
;
A
#
# COMPACT_ATOMS: atom_id res chain seq x y z
N ASN A 1 -25.37 -14.28 -2.03
CA ASN A 1 -25.72 -13.18 -2.98
C ASN A 1 -25.85 -11.81 -2.29
N ASP A 2 -25.25 -11.63 -1.11
CA ASP A 2 -25.20 -10.32 -0.43
C ASP A 2 -24.04 -9.52 -1.04
N SER A 3 -24.35 -8.58 -1.93
CA SER A 3 -23.35 -7.84 -2.71
C SER A 3 -22.49 -6.92 -1.86
N LEU A 4 -23.06 -6.33 -0.80
CA LEU A 4 -22.32 -5.45 0.11
C LEU A 4 -21.26 -6.22 0.88
N LYS A 5 -21.59 -7.40 1.41
CA LYS A 5 -20.60 -8.23 2.11
C LYS A 5 -19.48 -8.69 1.19
N ILE A 6 -19.81 -9.08 -0.05
CA ILE A 6 -18.80 -9.48 -1.05
C ILE A 6 -17.84 -8.31 -1.31
N LEU A 7 -18.36 -7.10 -1.55
CA LEU A 7 -17.53 -5.92 -1.81
C LEU A 7 -16.69 -5.55 -0.60
N LYS A 8 -17.26 -5.59 0.60
CA LYS A 8 -16.54 -5.31 1.85
C LYS A 8 -15.38 -6.28 2.05
N TYR A 9 -15.62 -7.58 1.97
CA TYR A 9 -14.55 -8.58 2.15
C TYR A 9 -13.52 -8.54 1.04
N ALA A 10 -13.93 -8.25 -0.20
CA ALA A 10 -12.98 -8.06 -1.30
C ALA A 10 -12.07 -6.84 -1.07
N ALA A 11 -12.64 -5.73 -0.56
CA ALA A 11 -11.88 -4.53 -0.22
C ALA A 11 -10.94 -4.77 0.96
N ASP A 12 -11.41 -5.36 2.06
CA ASP A 12 -10.60 -5.69 3.23
C ASP A 12 -9.44 -6.62 2.86
N LEU A 13 -9.71 -7.65 2.06
CA LEU A 13 -8.68 -8.57 1.56
C LEU A 13 -7.69 -7.85 0.65
N GLY A 14 -8.17 -6.99 -0.24
CA GLY A 14 -7.33 -6.17 -1.12
C GLY A 14 -6.40 -5.26 -0.33
N HIS A 15 -6.92 -4.60 0.71
CA HIS A 15 -6.15 -3.73 1.60
C HIS A 15 -5.03 -4.49 2.31
N TYR A 16 -5.34 -5.58 3.01
CA TYR A 16 -4.31 -6.33 3.76
C TYR A 16 -3.27 -7.00 2.86
N ILE A 17 -3.65 -7.47 1.67
CA ILE A 17 -2.68 -8.00 0.71
C ILE A 17 -1.82 -6.86 0.13
N GLY A 18 -2.39 -5.69 -0.12
CA GLY A 18 -1.64 -4.49 -0.52
C GLY A 18 -0.58 -4.11 0.52
N ASP A 19 -1.00 -3.96 1.78
CA ASP A 19 -0.15 -3.65 2.93
C ASP A 19 0.98 -4.68 3.11
N ALA A 20 0.70 -5.97 2.90
CA ALA A 20 1.72 -7.02 2.97
C ALA A 20 2.84 -6.84 1.93
N HIS A 21 2.62 -6.07 0.85
CA HIS A 21 3.63 -5.71 -0.14
C HIS A 21 4.38 -4.41 0.19
N VAL A 22 4.06 -3.74 1.30
CA VAL A 22 4.82 -2.58 1.79
C VAL A 22 5.88 -3.08 2.78
N PRO A 23 7.19 -3.02 2.45
CA PRO A 23 8.24 -3.56 3.33
C PRO A 23 8.17 -3.00 4.76
N LEU A 24 7.88 -1.71 4.88
CA LEU A 24 7.84 -0.99 6.15
C LEU A 24 6.71 -1.44 7.09
N HIS A 25 5.63 -2.06 6.58
CA HIS A 25 4.57 -2.63 7.42
C HIS A 25 5.00 -3.93 8.13
N THR A 26 6.15 -4.50 7.76
CA THR A 26 6.64 -5.78 8.28
C THR A 26 7.72 -5.63 9.36
N THR A 27 7.99 -4.41 9.83
CA THR A 27 9.09 -4.11 10.75
C THR A 27 8.66 -3.15 11.86
N ALA A 28 9.31 -3.24 13.02
CA ALA A 28 9.14 -2.25 14.08
C ALA A 28 9.60 -0.86 13.60
N ASN A 29 10.58 -0.76 12.68
CA ASN A 29 11.07 0.50 12.09
C ASN A 29 10.15 1.06 10.99
N HIS A 30 8.84 0.93 11.15
CA HIS A 30 7.84 1.23 10.11
C HIS A 30 7.92 2.66 9.56
N ASN A 31 8.28 3.65 10.37
CA ASN A 31 8.42 5.04 9.93
C ASN A 31 9.87 5.54 9.91
N GLY A 32 10.85 4.63 9.96
CA GLY A 32 12.27 5.00 10.06
C GLY A 32 12.67 5.53 11.44
N GLN A 33 11.83 5.40 12.46
CA GLN A 33 12.03 5.99 13.78
C GLN A 33 13.20 5.37 14.57
N LEU A 34 13.56 4.12 14.28
CA LEU A 34 14.69 3.42 14.92
C LEU A 34 16.03 3.73 14.23
N THR A 35 16.01 4.38 13.07
CA THR A 35 17.20 4.72 12.27
C THR A 35 17.29 6.22 11.96
N ASN A 36 16.50 7.04 12.64
CA ASN A 36 16.46 8.50 12.49
C ASN A 36 16.03 8.99 11.08
N GLN A 37 15.13 8.25 10.43
CA GLN A 37 14.59 8.52 9.09
C GLN A 37 13.08 8.78 9.15
N HIS A 38 12.63 9.52 10.17
CA HIS A 38 11.20 9.80 10.39
C HIS A 38 10.50 10.30 9.11
N GLY A 39 9.36 9.69 8.78
CA GLY A 39 8.60 9.97 7.55
C GLY A 39 8.95 9.06 6.38
N LEU A 40 9.84 8.08 6.56
CA LEU A 40 10.21 7.11 5.53
C LEU A 40 9.00 6.30 5.02
N HIS A 41 8.01 6.03 5.89
CA HIS A 41 6.77 5.34 5.51
C HIS A 41 6.02 6.10 4.43
N ALA A 42 5.59 7.32 4.75
CA ALA A 42 4.82 8.17 3.82
C ALA A 42 5.64 8.52 2.56
N PHE A 43 6.95 8.60 2.69
CA PHE A 43 7.83 8.78 1.55
C PHE A 43 7.74 7.60 0.57
N TRP A 44 7.90 6.38 1.05
CA TRP A 44 7.90 5.17 0.23
C TRP A 44 6.50 4.85 -0.33
N GLU A 45 5.46 4.93 0.51
CA GLU A 45 4.10 4.48 0.17
C GLU A 45 3.30 5.54 -0.60
N SER A 46 3.53 6.82 -0.34
CA SER A 46 2.73 7.90 -0.96
C SER A 46 3.56 8.69 -1.96
N ARG A 47 4.60 9.39 -1.50
CA ARG A 47 5.31 10.37 -2.34
C ARG A 47 5.93 9.76 -3.59
N ILE A 48 6.54 8.58 -3.47
CA ILE A 48 7.18 7.89 -4.59
C ILE A 48 6.13 7.46 -5.64
N PRO A 49 5.07 6.70 -5.31
CA PRO A 49 4.00 6.39 -6.25
C PRO A 49 3.31 7.62 -6.84
N GLU A 50 3.01 8.65 -6.04
CA GLU A 50 2.36 9.89 -6.51
C GLU A 50 3.14 10.55 -7.65
N LEU A 51 4.47 10.55 -7.58
CA LEU A 51 5.33 11.17 -8.59
C LEU A 51 5.56 10.27 -9.81
N PHE A 52 5.68 8.95 -9.62
CA PHE A 52 6.27 8.09 -10.63
C PHE A 52 5.37 6.95 -11.13
N ALA A 53 4.26 6.63 -10.47
CA ALA A 53 3.40 5.51 -10.85
C ALA A 53 2.78 5.67 -12.25
N GLY A 54 2.63 6.90 -12.76
CA GLY A 54 2.20 7.15 -14.13
C GLY A 54 3.12 6.57 -15.21
N ASN A 55 4.38 6.28 -14.87
CA ASN A 55 5.36 5.68 -15.77
C ASN A 55 5.52 4.16 -15.57
N TYR A 56 4.80 3.56 -14.62
CA TYR A 56 4.90 2.13 -14.33
C TYR A 56 4.10 1.31 -15.32
N ASN A 57 4.56 0.09 -15.59
CA ASN A 57 3.79 -0.90 -16.31
C ASN A 57 3.00 -1.74 -15.31
N PHE A 58 1.67 -1.72 -15.40
CA PHE A 58 0.79 -2.52 -14.54
C PHE A 58 0.20 -3.77 -15.21
N VAL A 59 0.74 -4.20 -16.36
CA VAL A 59 0.38 -5.48 -16.97
C VAL A 59 1.05 -6.61 -16.20
N VAL A 60 0.30 -7.31 -15.35
CA VAL A 60 0.81 -8.34 -14.43
C VAL A 60 0.44 -9.78 -14.82
N GLY A 61 -0.33 -9.97 -15.88
CA GLY A 61 -0.80 -11.28 -16.32
C GLY A 61 -2.14 -11.68 -15.70
N LYS A 62 -2.45 -12.98 -15.71
CA LYS A 62 -3.72 -13.52 -15.19
C LYS A 62 -3.58 -13.90 -13.71
N ALA A 63 -4.68 -13.75 -12.97
CA ALA A 63 -4.80 -14.28 -11.61
C ALA A 63 -4.55 -15.79 -11.59
N VAL A 64 -3.92 -16.27 -10.52
CA VAL A 64 -3.63 -17.69 -10.29
C VAL A 64 -4.40 -18.20 -9.08
N TYR A 65 -4.75 -19.48 -9.08
CA TYR A 65 -5.38 -20.10 -7.92
C TYR A 65 -4.35 -20.29 -6.80
N ILE A 66 -4.76 -19.98 -5.58
CA ILE A 66 -3.97 -20.07 -4.35
C ILE A 66 -4.62 -21.13 -3.46
N GLU A 67 -4.00 -22.30 -3.37
CA GLU A 67 -4.49 -23.43 -2.58
C GLU A 67 -4.45 -23.17 -1.06
N ASP A 68 -3.40 -22.49 -0.58
CA ASP A 68 -3.24 -22.14 0.84
C ASP A 68 -3.06 -20.61 0.99
N PRO A 69 -4.17 -19.87 1.16
CA PRO A 69 -4.14 -18.41 1.28
C PRO A 69 -3.30 -17.91 2.47
N LEU A 70 -3.25 -18.65 3.58
CA LEU A 70 -2.50 -18.24 4.76
C LEU A 70 -1.00 -18.40 4.55
N LYS A 71 -0.58 -19.54 4.02
CA LYS A 71 0.84 -19.79 3.67
C LYS A 71 1.33 -18.80 2.63
N GLN A 72 0.50 -18.49 1.63
CA GLN A 72 0.84 -17.49 0.62
C GLN A 72 0.96 -16.08 1.23
N ALA A 73 0.11 -15.71 2.19
CA ALA A 73 0.20 -14.41 2.86
C ALA A 73 1.51 -14.29 3.65
N TRP A 74 1.89 -15.32 4.40
CA TRP A 74 3.18 -15.34 5.10
C TRP A 74 4.38 -15.31 4.17
N LYS A 75 4.27 -15.92 2.98
CA LYS A 75 5.32 -15.84 1.95
C LYS A 75 5.49 -14.40 1.47
N ILE A 76 4.39 -13.69 1.18
CA ILE A 76 4.40 -12.28 0.77
C ILE A 76 5.05 -11.43 1.86
N VAL A 77 4.61 -11.55 3.11
CA VAL A 77 5.17 -10.79 4.26
C VAL A 77 6.67 -11.02 4.40
N LYS A 78 7.14 -12.27 4.33
CA LYS A 78 8.57 -12.59 4.39
C LYS A 78 9.35 -11.97 3.24
N GLN A 79 8.82 -12.04 2.02
CA GLN A 79 9.47 -11.45 0.84
C GLN A 79 9.56 -9.93 0.96
N SER A 80 8.50 -9.26 1.38
CA SER A 80 8.51 -7.81 1.63
C SER A 80 9.47 -7.42 2.75
N HIS A 81 9.56 -8.23 3.81
CA HIS A 81 10.47 -7.97 4.92
C HIS A 81 11.94 -7.98 4.51
N LEU A 82 12.33 -8.85 3.58
CA LEU A 82 13.70 -8.88 3.03
C LEU A 82 14.09 -7.56 2.33
N LEU A 83 13.13 -6.75 1.93
CA LEU A 83 13.36 -5.46 1.27
C LEU A 83 13.53 -4.30 2.26
N VAL A 84 13.19 -4.48 3.55
CA VAL A 84 13.29 -3.43 4.58
C VAL A 84 14.70 -2.85 4.64
N ASP A 85 15.70 -3.72 4.63
CA ASP A 85 17.11 -3.32 4.67
C ASP A 85 17.49 -2.41 3.50
N THR A 86 16.99 -2.71 2.30
CA THR A 86 17.24 -1.89 1.11
C THR A 86 16.55 -0.53 1.21
N VAL A 87 15.27 -0.51 1.62
CA VAL A 87 14.50 0.72 1.81
C VAL A 87 15.21 1.67 2.77
N VAL A 88 15.61 1.14 3.93
CA VAL A 88 16.27 1.92 4.99
C VAL A 88 17.67 2.37 4.56
N LYS A 89 18.51 1.45 4.06
CA LYS A 89 19.89 1.77 3.68
C LYS A 89 19.98 2.76 2.53
N PHE A 90 19.14 2.63 1.51
CA PHE A 90 19.24 3.50 0.34
C PHE A 90 18.82 4.94 0.64
N GLU A 91 17.84 5.14 1.53
CA GLU A 91 17.51 6.49 1.97
C GLU A 91 18.64 7.06 2.82
N ALA A 92 19.24 6.28 3.72
CA ALA A 92 20.37 6.73 4.52
C ALA A 92 21.60 7.13 3.67
N ILE A 93 21.95 6.31 2.67
CA ILE A 93 23.06 6.60 1.73
C ILE A 93 22.76 7.85 0.92
N LEU A 94 21.52 7.99 0.43
CA LEU A 94 21.13 9.19 -0.31
C LEU A 94 21.17 10.42 0.60
N ASN A 95 20.62 10.34 1.81
CA ASN A 95 20.60 11.43 2.77
C ASN A 95 22.01 11.92 3.14
N ALA A 96 23.00 11.03 3.20
CA ALA A 96 24.38 11.39 3.51
C ALA A 96 25.09 12.15 2.38
N THR A 97 24.58 12.08 1.15
CA THR A 97 25.24 12.61 -0.05
C THR A 97 24.44 13.72 -0.73
N PHE A 98 23.13 13.82 -0.47
CA PHE A 98 22.25 14.80 -1.09
C PHE A 98 22.35 16.17 -0.40
N PRO A 99 22.35 17.29 -1.13
CA PRO A 99 22.35 18.63 -0.53
C PRO A 99 21.16 18.81 0.44
N SER A 100 21.45 19.15 1.69
CA SER A 100 20.44 19.20 2.76
C SER A 100 19.35 20.23 2.52
N ASP A 101 19.70 21.33 1.84
CA ASP A 101 18.80 22.41 1.42
C ASP A 101 17.83 21.98 0.30
N GLN A 102 18.14 20.90 -0.43
CA GLN A 102 17.32 20.38 -1.52
C GLN A 102 16.53 19.12 -1.17
N LYS A 103 16.71 18.57 0.05
CA LYS A 103 16.04 17.33 0.48
C LYS A 103 14.52 17.47 0.53
N TYR A 104 14.03 18.62 0.96
CA TYR A 104 12.61 18.86 1.19
C TYR A 104 12.08 19.98 0.29
N SER A 105 10.81 19.87 -0.07
CA SER A 105 10.02 20.92 -0.71
C SER A 105 8.78 21.20 0.14
N PHE A 106 8.28 22.42 0.05
CA PHE A 106 7.02 22.81 0.66
C PHE A 106 5.96 22.96 -0.43
N SER A 107 4.81 22.34 -0.24
CA SER A 107 3.65 22.51 -1.12
C SER A 107 2.41 22.78 -0.31
N GLU A 108 1.55 23.66 -0.80
CA GLU A 108 0.25 23.93 -0.20
C GLU A 108 -0.80 22.97 -0.75
N ARG A 109 -1.51 22.27 0.14
CA ARG A 109 -2.66 21.43 -0.21
C ARG A 109 -3.76 21.71 0.79
N ASN A 110 -4.95 22.08 0.32
CA ASN A 110 -6.11 22.42 1.16
C ASN A 110 -5.79 23.46 2.25
N ASN A 111 -5.07 24.54 1.91
CA ASN A 111 -4.62 25.59 2.83
C ASN A 111 -3.65 25.12 3.94
N VAL A 112 -3.03 23.95 3.78
CA VAL A 112 -1.98 23.44 4.68
C VAL A 112 -0.66 23.35 3.92
N VAL A 113 0.37 24.02 4.45
CA VAL A 113 1.74 23.90 3.95
C VAL A 113 2.34 22.59 4.48
N LEU A 114 2.60 21.66 3.57
CA LEU A 114 3.18 20.35 3.88
C LEU A 114 4.67 20.35 3.51
N LYS A 115 5.51 20.01 4.49
CA LYS A 115 6.92 19.66 4.26
C LYS A 115 6.98 18.22 3.77
N GLN A 116 7.50 18.02 2.57
CA GLN A 116 7.62 16.69 1.96
C GLN A 116 8.96 16.52 1.25
N TYR A 117 9.35 15.29 0.97
CA TYR A 117 10.55 15.02 0.18
C TYR A 117 10.43 15.67 -1.21
N SER A 118 11.47 16.38 -1.62
CA SER A 118 11.49 17.08 -2.90
C SER A 118 11.40 16.08 -4.06
N GLU A 119 10.95 16.55 -5.22
CA GLU A 119 10.90 15.69 -6.42
C GLU A 119 12.29 15.19 -6.81
N ALA A 120 13.32 16.03 -6.72
CA ALA A 120 14.70 15.66 -7.00
C ALA A 120 15.22 14.56 -6.05
N TYR A 121 14.97 14.69 -4.74
CA TYR A 121 15.33 13.65 -3.78
C TYR A 121 14.56 12.36 -4.04
N SER A 122 13.26 12.48 -4.32
CA SER A 122 12.38 11.35 -4.62
C SER A 122 12.85 10.60 -5.87
N LYS A 123 13.26 11.31 -6.92
CA LYS A 123 13.79 10.73 -8.15
C LYS A 123 15.11 10.01 -7.91
N ALA A 124 16.03 10.63 -7.16
CA ALA A 124 17.31 9.99 -6.83
C ALA A 124 17.13 8.72 -6.00
N TYR A 125 16.16 8.71 -5.08
CA TYR A 125 15.81 7.53 -4.29
C TYR A 125 15.18 6.44 -5.16
N GLN A 126 14.15 6.79 -5.95
CA GLN A 126 13.50 5.92 -6.94
C GLN A 126 14.51 5.22 -7.86
N ASP A 127 15.49 5.97 -8.37
CA ASP A 127 16.53 5.45 -9.26
C ASP A 127 17.43 4.43 -8.53
N LYS A 128 17.84 4.74 -7.29
CA LYS A 128 18.59 3.79 -6.45
C LYS A 128 17.79 2.52 -6.16
N MET A 129 16.48 2.63 -5.99
CA MET A 129 15.58 1.50 -5.74
C MET A 129 15.41 0.58 -6.95
N ASN A 130 15.88 0.96 -8.14
CA ASN A 130 15.95 0.12 -9.34
C ASN A 130 14.64 -0.67 -9.64
N GLY A 131 13.52 0.08 -9.66
CA GLY A 131 12.19 -0.44 -9.94
C GLY A 131 11.56 -1.28 -8.82
N MET A 132 12.12 -1.28 -7.60
CA MET A 132 11.55 -2.05 -6.48
C MET A 132 10.11 -1.66 -6.17
N VAL A 133 9.78 -0.36 -6.11
CA VAL A 133 8.42 0.10 -5.78
C VAL A 133 7.42 -0.39 -6.82
N GLU A 134 7.74 -0.26 -8.11
CA GLU A 134 6.93 -0.81 -9.20
C GLU A 134 6.77 -2.33 -9.08
N LYS A 135 7.84 -3.07 -8.79
CA LYS A 135 7.78 -4.54 -8.59
C LYS A 135 6.85 -4.93 -7.44
N GLN A 136 6.88 -4.19 -6.33
CA GLN A 136 5.98 -4.43 -5.19
C GLN A 136 4.53 -4.11 -5.58
N MET A 137 4.25 -2.99 -6.25
CA MET A 137 2.90 -2.66 -6.73
C MET A 137 2.37 -3.71 -7.72
N ARG A 138 3.18 -4.14 -8.67
CA ARG A 138 2.83 -5.21 -9.63
C ARG A 138 2.51 -6.53 -8.91
N SER A 139 3.32 -6.88 -7.92
CA SER A 139 3.10 -8.10 -7.12
C SER A 139 1.81 -8.01 -6.31
N ALA A 140 1.55 -6.85 -5.70
CA ALA A 140 0.29 -6.58 -4.99
C ALA A 140 -0.92 -6.73 -5.90
N ILE A 141 -0.92 -6.11 -7.09
CA ILE A 141 -2.02 -6.21 -8.07
C ILE A 141 -2.28 -7.68 -8.44
N LEU A 142 -1.24 -8.43 -8.78
CA LEU A 142 -1.36 -9.83 -9.15
C LEU A 142 -1.92 -10.68 -8.00
N MET A 143 -1.40 -10.48 -6.79
CA MET A 143 -1.82 -11.25 -5.62
C MET A 143 -3.24 -10.92 -5.22
N ILE A 144 -3.65 -9.64 -5.16
CA ILE A 144 -5.03 -9.26 -4.88
C ILE A 144 -5.99 -9.96 -5.84
N GLY A 145 -5.70 -9.91 -7.15
CA GLY A 145 -6.50 -10.61 -8.16
C GLY A 145 -6.52 -12.13 -7.97
N SER A 146 -5.40 -12.72 -7.56
CA SER A 146 -5.27 -14.16 -7.29
C SER A 146 -6.05 -14.60 -6.05
N TYR A 147 -6.06 -13.79 -4.99
CA TYR A 147 -6.88 -14.04 -3.79
C TYR A 147 -8.37 -13.93 -4.09
N TRP A 148 -8.81 -12.90 -4.80
CA TRP A 148 -10.20 -12.78 -5.24
C TRP A 148 -10.63 -13.94 -6.14
N TYR A 149 -9.78 -14.33 -7.08
CA TYR A 149 -10.02 -15.45 -7.98
C TYR A 149 -10.14 -16.77 -7.23
N SER A 150 -9.27 -17.03 -6.26
CA SER A 150 -9.30 -18.24 -5.45
C SER A 150 -10.56 -18.31 -4.59
N ALA A 151 -10.91 -17.22 -3.92
CA ALA A 151 -12.15 -17.13 -3.15
C ALA A 151 -13.40 -17.37 -4.02
N TRP A 152 -13.40 -16.88 -5.27
CA TRP A 152 -14.48 -17.13 -6.21
C TRP A 152 -14.55 -18.59 -6.65
N ILE A 153 -13.41 -19.25 -6.90
CA ILE A 153 -13.36 -20.69 -7.18
C ILE A 153 -13.90 -21.49 -5.99
N ASP A 154 -13.39 -21.22 -4.79
CA ASP A 154 -13.74 -21.97 -3.56
C ASP A 154 -15.21 -21.78 -3.18
N ALA A 155 -15.81 -20.65 -3.55
CA ALA A 155 -17.25 -20.41 -3.40
C ALA A 155 -18.13 -21.19 -4.41
N GLY A 156 -17.54 -22.05 -5.25
CA GLY A 156 -18.25 -22.83 -6.26
C GLY A 156 -18.47 -22.07 -7.57
N GLN A 157 -17.62 -21.07 -7.88
CA GLN A 157 -17.69 -20.28 -9.11
C GLN A 157 -19.07 -19.64 -9.35
N PRO A 158 -19.65 -18.94 -8.36
CA PRO A 158 -21.00 -18.41 -8.48
C PRO A 158 -21.09 -17.39 -9.62
N THR A 159 -22.21 -17.41 -10.33
CA THR A 159 -22.49 -16.40 -11.36
C THR A 159 -22.66 -15.04 -10.69
N LEU A 160 -21.82 -14.07 -11.07
CA LEU A 160 -21.88 -12.69 -10.56
C LEU A 160 -22.90 -11.80 -11.30
N LYS A 161 -23.71 -12.39 -12.20
CA LYS A 161 -24.81 -11.69 -12.86
C LYS A 161 -25.97 -11.52 -11.87
N ASN A 162 -26.67 -10.38 -11.93
CA ASN A 162 -27.85 -10.07 -11.12
C ASN A 162 -27.60 -10.09 -9.59
N LEU A 163 -26.39 -9.70 -9.15
CA LEU A 163 -26.14 -9.43 -7.73
C LEU A 163 -27.15 -8.38 -7.25
N ARG A 164 -27.91 -8.70 -6.20
CA ARG A 164 -28.86 -7.75 -5.60
C ARG A 164 -28.06 -6.61 -4.99
N LYS A 165 -28.20 -5.40 -5.53
CA LYS A 165 -27.66 -4.19 -4.89
C LYS A 165 -28.42 -4.01 -3.57
N ILE A 166 -27.71 -4.16 -2.47
CA ILE A 166 -28.24 -3.87 -1.14
C ILE A 166 -27.75 -2.47 -0.81
N GLU A 167 -28.66 -1.58 -0.41
CA GLU A 167 -28.27 -0.25 0.05
C GLU A 167 -27.71 -0.37 1.48
N PRO A 168 -26.60 0.32 1.82
CA PRO A 168 -26.07 0.31 3.17
C PRO A 168 -27.10 0.83 4.17
N THR A 169 -27.12 0.24 5.36
CA THR A 169 -27.95 0.74 6.46
C THR A 169 -27.47 2.10 6.95
N ALA A 170 -28.33 2.85 7.65
CA ALA A 170 -27.95 4.13 8.25
C ALA A 170 -26.77 4.00 9.24
N GLU A 171 -26.64 2.86 9.90
CA GLU A 171 -25.52 2.54 10.80
C GLU A 171 -24.22 2.31 10.01
N GLU A 172 -24.27 1.56 8.91
CA GLU A 172 -23.12 1.34 8.02
C GLU A 172 -22.66 2.62 7.33
N LEU A 173 -23.59 3.50 6.95
CA LEU A 173 -23.28 4.83 6.42
C LEU A 173 -22.53 5.67 7.46
N LYS A 174 -23.06 5.76 8.69
CA LYS A 174 -22.38 6.47 9.78
C LYS A 174 -21.00 5.90 10.10
N ALA A 175 -20.87 4.57 10.10
CA ALA A 175 -19.57 3.92 10.33
C ALA A 175 -18.58 4.23 9.20
N SER A 176 -19.04 4.22 7.94
CA SER A 176 -18.24 4.57 6.77
C SER A 176 -17.83 6.05 6.77
N GLU A 177 -18.74 6.96 7.13
CA GLU A 177 -18.45 8.39 7.31
C GLU A 177 -17.41 8.63 8.40
N LEU A 178 -17.55 7.94 9.55
CA LEU A 178 -16.59 8.02 10.64
C LEU A 178 -15.21 7.48 10.23
N LEU A 179 -15.17 6.36 9.51
CA LEU A 179 -13.94 5.77 8.98
C LEU A 179 -13.27 6.71 7.96
N ASN A 180 -14.03 7.25 7.00
CA ASN A 180 -13.54 8.22 6.03
C ASN A 180 -13.01 9.48 6.70
N LYS A 181 -13.68 9.96 7.74
CA LYS A 181 -13.21 11.10 8.52
C LYS A 181 -11.86 10.79 9.19
N LYS A 182 -11.72 9.63 9.83
CA LYS A 182 -10.44 9.17 10.43
C LYS A 182 -9.33 9.01 9.38
N TYR A 183 -9.67 8.48 8.20
CA TYR A 183 -8.75 8.36 7.07
C TYR A 183 -8.26 9.73 6.58
N GLN A 184 -9.18 10.69 6.40
CA GLN A 184 -8.85 12.07 5.99
C GLN A 184 -8.02 12.81 7.04
N GLU A 185 -8.17 12.49 8.32
CA GLU A 185 -7.37 13.04 9.42
C GLU A 185 -5.92 12.48 9.44
N GLY A 186 -5.58 11.52 8.56
CA GLY A 186 -4.20 11.11 8.28
C GLY A 186 -3.50 10.32 9.40
N LYS A 187 -4.22 9.95 10.46
CA LYS A 187 -3.71 9.01 11.46
C LYS A 187 -3.78 7.60 10.87
N ILE A 188 -2.64 7.11 10.37
CA ILE A 188 -2.43 5.68 10.16
C ILE A 188 -2.58 5.03 11.53
N ILE A 189 -3.76 4.48 11.82
CA ILE A 189 -3.98 3.61 12.95
C ILE A 189 -3.36 2.26 12.54
N GLY A 190 -2.04 2.16 12.59
CA GLY A 190 -1.44 0.87 12.89
C GLY A 190 -2.12 0.39 14.18
N ARG A 191 -2.58 -0.87 14.21
CA ARG A 191 -3.36 -1.44 15.33
C ARG A 191 -2.80 -0.90 16.66
N GLU A 192 -3.64 -0.17 17.38
CA GLU A 192 -3.35 0.24 18.75
C GLU A 192 -3.06 -1.04 19.56
N ASN A 193 -1.95 -1.06 20.29
CA ASN A 193 -1.72 -2.06 21.33
C ASN A 193 -2.61 -1.74 22.53
#